data_AF-A0AAE0AGE9-F1
#
_entry.id   AF-A0AAE0AGE9-F1
#
_cell.length_a   1.000
_cell.length_b   1.000
_cell.length_c   1.000
_cell.angle_alpha   90.00
_cell.angle_beta   90.00
_cell.angle_gamma   90.00
#
_symmetry.space_group_name_H-M   'P 1'
#
loop_
_entity.id
_entity.type
_entity.pdbx_description
1 polymer ?
#
loop_
_entity_poly.entity_id
_entity_poly.type
_entity_poly.pdbx_seq_one_letter_code
_entity_poly.pdbx_strand_id
1 'polypeptide(L)' 'MGLGTVNHQGFDMAAGTQRMQAGYSSQVVEAVAVLHGITFAVDTCQLPFVVESDTLGVVKMINEGRPSPGRYWTDCW' A
#
# COMPACT_ATOMS: atom_id res chain seq x y z
N MET A 1 -1.83 -10.84 0.79
CA MET A 1 -1.37 -9.58 1.41
C MET A 1 -2.45 -9.10 2.37
N GLY A 2 -2.08 -8.83 3.61
CA GLY A 2 -2.98 -8.33 4.63
C GLY A 2 -2.82 -6.82 4.80
N LEU A 3 -3.91 -6.13 5.11
CA LEU A 3 -3.94 -4.75 5.57
C LEU A 3 -4.56 -4.76 6.97
N GLY A 4 -3.93 -4.06 7.91
CA GLY A 4 -4.46 -3.85 9.26
C GLY A 4 -4.41 -2.37 9.61
N THR A 5 -5.39 -1.90 10.36
CA THR A 5 -5.35 -0.57 10.99
C THR A 5 -5.37 -0.74 12.49
N VAL A 6 -4.42 -0.13 13.18
CA VAL A 6 -4.35 -0.09 14.64
C VAL A 6 -4.57 1.35 15.12
N ASN A 7 -5.20 1.53 16.27
CA ASN A 7 -5.26 2.85 16.89
C ASN A 7 -3.92 3.21 17.59
N HIS A 8 -3.82 4.44 18.08
CA HIS A 8 -2.62 4.95 18.79
C HIS A 8 -2.28 4.19 20.09
N GLN A 9 -3.19 3.34 20.58
CA GLN A 9 -2.98 2.47 21.75
C GLN A 9 -2.56 1.04 21.33
N GLY A 10 -2.43 0.77 20.03
CA GLY A 10 -2.05 -0.53 19.49
C GLY A 10 -3.21 -1.53 19.39
N PHE A 11 -4.47 -1.09 19.50
CA PHE A 11 -5.62 -1.97 19.30
C PHE A 11 -6.00 -2.06 17.82
N ASP A 12 -6.19 -3.30 17.33
CA ASP A 12 -6.71 -3.58 15.99
C ASP A 12 -8.11 -2.99 15.82
N MET A 13 -8.26 -2.11 14.84
CA MET A 13 -9.53 -1.47 14.48
C MET A 13 -10.18 -2.13 13.26
N ALA A 14 -9.37 -2.62 12.32
CA ALA A 14 -9.83 -3.35 11.14
C ALA A 14 -8.69 -4.17 10.56
N ALA A 15 -9.01 -5.35 10.03
CA ALA A 15 -8.08 -6.19 9.29
C ALA A 15 -8.76 -6.74 8.04
N GLY A 16 -8.06 -6.71 6.91
CA GLY A 16 -8.56 -7.15 5.62
C GLY A 16 -7.47 -7.90 4.84
N THR A 17 -7.88 -8.86 4.02
CA THR A 17 -6.96 -9.52 3.08
C THR A 17 -7.44 -9.25 1.66
N GLN A 18 -6.60 -8.64 0.84
CA GLN A 18 -6.87 -8.53 -0.58
C GLN A 18 -6.39 -9.79 -1.31
N ARG A 19 -7.31 -10.44 -2.01
CA ARG A 19 -6.97 -11.42 -3.05
C ARG A 19 -6.63 -10.67 -4.32
N MET A 20 -5.37 -10.74 -4.73
CA MET A 20 -4.95 -10.28 -6.04
C MET A 20 -4.91 -11.44 -7.03
N GLN A 21 -5.24 -11.14 -8.28
CA GLN A 21 -5.22 -12.08 -9.39
C GLN A 21 -3.78 -12.55 -9.67
N ALA A 22 -3.63 -13.81 -10.08
CA ALA A 22 -2.33 -14.36 -10.47
C ALA A 22 -1.79 -13.59 -11.70
N GLY A 23 -0.59 -13.01 -11.57
CA GLY A 23 0.07 -12.29 -12.68
C GLY A 23 0.73 -10.96 -12.28
N TYR A 24 0.36 -10.37 -11.14
CA TYR A 24 1.01 -9.15 -10.65
C TYR A 24 2.35 -9.44 -9.98
N SER A 25 3.33 -8.55 -10.18
CA SER A 25 4.58 -8.59 -9.43
C SER A 25 4.31 -8.26 -7.96
N SER A 26 5.13 -8.80 -7.05
CA SER A 26 4.98 -8.55 -5.61
C SER A 26 4.91 -7.05 -5.29
N GLN A 27 5.75 -6.24 -5.95
CA GLN A 27 5.76 -4.78 -5.77
C GLN A 27 4.44 -4.09 -6.14
N VAL A 28 3.75 -4.57 -7.19
CA VAL A 28 2.44 -4.01 -7.58
C VAL A 28 1.39 -4.37 -6.54
N VAL A 29 1.41 -5.60 -6.02
CA VAL A 29 0.48 -6.06 -4.98
C VAL A 29 0.64 -5.20 -3.71
N GLU A 30 1.88 -4.97 -3.29
CA GLU A 30 2.23 -4.10 -2.15
C GLU A 30 1.77 -2.66 -2.34
N ALA A 31 2.08 -2.06 -3.49
CA ALA A 31 1.71 -0.68 -3.78
C ALA A 31 0.20 -0.47 -3.74
N VAL A 32 -0.58 -1.43 -4.25
CA VAL A 32 -2.04 -1.35 -4.21
C VAL A 32 -2.58 -1.57 -2.79
N ALA A 33 -1.98 -2.46 -1.99
CA ALA A 33 -2.39 -2.62 -0.60
C ALA A 33 -2.15 -1.34 0.22
N VAL A 34 -1.00 -0.67 0.02
CA VAL A 34 -0.71 0.63 0.63
C VAL A 34 -1.73 1.69 0.17
N LEU A 35 -2.02 1.75 -1.14
CA LEU A 35 -3.01 2.68 -1.68
C LEU A 35 -4.39 2.45 -1.04
N HIS A 36 -4.84 1.20 -0.95
CA HIS A 36 -6.11 0.86 -0.32
C HIS A 36 -6.14 1.22 1.17
N GLY A 37 -5.05 1.02 1.90
CA GLY A 37 -4.93 1.44 3.30
C GLY A 37 -5.05 2.95 3.48
N ILE A 38 -4.40 3.72 2.61
CA ILE A 38 -4.50 5.17 2.61
C ILE A 38 -5.94 5.62 2.30
N THR A 39 -6.57 5.06 1.25
CA THR A 39 -7.96 5.38 0.91
C THR A 39 -8.89 5.09 2.07
N PHE A 40 -8.75 3.93 2.72
CA PHE A 40 -9.54 3.58 3.90
C PHE A 40 -9.34 4.57 5.05
N ALA A 41 -8.10 4.97 5.34
CA ALA A 41 -7.82 5.95 6.39
C ALA A 41 -8.43 7.33 6.07
N VAL A 42 -8.40 7.75 4.80
CA VAL A 42 -9.03 8.99 4.35
C VAL A 42 -10.55 8.91 4.45
N ASP A 43 -11.16 7.84 3.93
CA ASP A 43 -12.62 7.63 3.94
C ASP A 43 -13.19 7.54 5.36
N THR A 44 -12.38 7.06 6.31
CA THR A 44 -12.75 6.96 7.73
C THR A 44 -12.27 8.14 8.57
N CYS A 45 -11.72 9.19 7.94
CA CYS A 45 -11.19 10.39 8.61
C CYS A 45 -10.14 10.08 9.70
N GLN A 46 -9.38 8.99 9.56
CA GLN A 46 -8.31 8.59 10.48
C GLN A 46 -7.02 9.34 10.15
N LEU A 47 -7.06 10.68 10.26
CA LEU A 47 -5.92 11.56 10.05
C LEU A 47 -5.47 12.18 11.38
N PRO A 48 -4.15 12.22 11.70
CA PRO A 48 -3.03 11.66 10.93
C PRO A 48 -2.89 10.13 11.10
N PHE A 49 -2.29 9.44 10.11
CA PHE A 49 -1.99 8.01 10.14
C PHE A 49 -0.51 7.72 9.85
N VAL A 50 -0.06 6.52 10.23
CA VAL A 50 1.25 5.95 9.87
C VAL A 50 1.00 4.66 9.10
N VAL A 51 1.71 4.47 7.98
CA VAL A 51 1.68 3.21 7.22
C VAL A 51 2.94 2.42 7.55
N GLU A 52 2.76 1.22 8.06
CA GLU A 52 3.83 0.24 8.26
C GLU A 52 3.77 -0.81 7.15
N SER A 53 4.89 -1.04 6.47
CA SER A 53 5.01 -2.04 5.42
C SER A 53 6.39 -2.66 5.48
N ASP A 54 6.47 -3.98 5.32
CA ASP A 54 7.71 -4.75 5.26
C ASP A 54 8.40 -4.67 3.88
N THR A 55 7.77 -4.00 2.91
CA THR A 55 8.30 -3.88 1.55
C THR A 55 9.05 -2.58 1.30
N LEU A 56 10.34 -2.63 1.65
CA LEU A 56 11.31 -1.54 1.48
C LEU A 56 11.25 -0.89 0.09
N GLY A 57 11.01 -1.68 -0.97
CA GLY A 57 10.92 -1.15 -2.34
C GLY A 57 9.77 -0.17 -2.54
N VAL A 58 8.56 -0.48 -2.05
CA VAL A 58 7.38 0.39 -2.19
C VAL A 58 7.49 1.59 -1.26
N VAL A 59 7.91 1.37 0.00
CA VAL A 59 8.14 2.45 0.97
C VAL A 59 9.15 3.46 0.43
N LYS A 60 10.24 2.99 -0.18
CA LYS A 60 11.26 3.86 -0.79
C LYS A 60 10.70 4.64 -1.98
N MET A 61 9.94 4.00 -2.88
CA MET A 61 9.31 4.70 -4.03
C MET A 61 8.37 5.82 -3.58
N ILE A 62 7.56 5.57 -2.54
CA ILE A 62 6.62 6.55 -1.98
C ILE A 62 7.39 7.71 -1.36
N ASN A 63 8.38 7.42 -0.50
CA ASN A 63 9.15 8.44 0.21
C ASN A 63 10.03 9.28 -0.72
N GLU A 64 10.55 8.69 -1.80
CA GLU A 64 11.38 9.39 -2.79
C GLU A 64 10.56 10.10 -3.88
N GLY A 65 9.25 9.81 -3.96
CA GLY A 65 8.37 10.33 -5.02
C GLY A 65 8.78 9.88 -6.42
N ARG A 66 9.52 8.77 -6.53
CA ARG A 66 10.09 8.26 -7.78
C ARG A 66 9.56 6.85 -8.06
N PRO A 67 8.81 6.63 -9.15
CA PRO A 67 8.48 5.28 -9.55
C PRO A 67 9.76 4.52 -9.92
N SER A 68 9.78 3.20 -9.65
CA SER A 68 10.90 2.36 -10.08
C SER A 68 11.11 2.47 -11.60
N PRO A 69 12.37 2.39 -12.09
CA PRO A 69 12.66 2.26 -13.52
C PRO A 69 12.29 0.84 -13.98
N GLY A 70 10.98 0.54 -13.94
CA GLY A 70 10.38 -0.66 -14.47
C GLY A 70 9.56 -0.31 -15.72
N ARG A 71 9.50 -1.26 -16.65
CA ARG A 71 8.89 -1.19 -17.99
C ARG A 71 7.37 -1.01 -17.96
N TYR A 72 6.86 0.02 -17.31
CA TYR A 72 5.42 0.30 -17.25
C TYR A 72 5.02 1.41 -18.24
N TRP A 73 6.00 2.12 -18.81
CA TRP A 73 5.79 3.30 -19.65
C TRP A 73 6.00 3.04 -21.15
N THR A 74 6.59 1.90 -21.55
CA THR A 74 6.96 1.66 -22.96
C THR A 74 5.86 1.03 -23.81
N ASP A 75 4.77 0.55 -23.20
CA ASP A 75 3.80 -0.30 -23.91
C ASP A 75 2.41 0.36 -24.06
N CYS A 76 2.32 1.67 -23.83
CA CYS A 76 1.08 2.44 -23.93
C CYS A 76 1.15 3.58 -24.97
N TRP A 77 1.71 3.35 -26.16
CA TRP A 77 1.51 4.18 -27.36
C TRP A 77 1.57 3.33 -28.63
#